data_AF-A0A2U8TS12-F1
#
_entry.id   AF-A0A2U8TS12-F1
#
_cell.length_a   1.000
_cell.length_b   1.000
_cell.length_c   1.000
_cell.angle_alpha   90.00
_cell.angle_beta   90.00
_cell.angle_gamma   90.00
#
_symmetry.space_group_name_H-M   'P 1'
#
loop_
_entity.id
_entity.type
_entity.pdbx_description
1 polymer ?
#
loop_
_entity_poly.entity_id
_entity_poly.type
_entity_poly.pdbx_seq_one_letter_code
_entity_poly.pdbx_strand_id
1 'polypeptide(L)'
;MYRMSSGYASVLVNTLSAQGLDVASLCREAGLDIDLANKPGAFCERKAIYRLWGLAAEASSDPDIGLRAYGSFHPGSFQIIGYTMMSSLNLKKALERLVRFSPLIGTGFSLFFTAEQQHYRLSSLDHQQHGSVKPRQYTDAALASLLSFCRKLLGGDAPHPLSVEFTYPEPEDISEHRRLFGPNLQFDAPYDSILFDGQELMRPLSMANEALAVLHDSFAEAQLDLLFGFCIVGRIRALITERLSQGQGQCDMESIAAALNISKRTLQRALEKEGTQFKDVLSAVRRQLADFYLRHSHFNMKHVAYLLGFHDHSSFNKACTRWFGMTPGQYRSDVSFEIEETAPV
;
A
#
# COMPACT_ATOMS: atom_id res chain seq x y z
N MET A 1 -1.89 9.29 -14.58
CA MET A 1 -2.77 9.95 -13.60
C MET A 1 -3.17 8.93 -12.55
N TYR A 2 -3.04 9.24 -11.27
CA TYR A 2 -3.35 8.29 -10.21
C TYR A 2 -4.83 8.26 -9.85
N ARG A 3 -5.32 7.06 -9.59
CA ARG A 3 -6.73 6.73 -9.34
C ARG A 3 -6.90 5.88 -8.09
N MET A 4 -8.07 5.98 -7.47
CA MET A 4 -8.53 5.16 -6.35
C MET A 4 -9.86 4.49 -6.72
N SER A 5 -10.13 3.29 -6.22
CA SER A 5 -11.39 2.61 -6.48
C SER A 5 -12.54 3.36 -5.84
N SER A 6 -13.67 3.35 -6.54
CA SER A 6 -14.93 3.96 -6.09
C SER A 6 -15.33 3.42 -4.71
N GLY A 7 -15.14 2.12 -4.48
CA GLY A 7 -15.33 1.48 -3.19
C GLY A 7 -14.56 2.12 -2.03
N TYR A 8 -13.27 2.35 -2.23
CA TYR A 8 -12.45 3.01 -1.22
C TYR A 8 -12.82 4.49 -1.07
N ALA A 9 -13.14 5.18 -2.19
CA ALA A 9 -13.61 6.56 -2.16
C ALA A 9 -14.93 6.72 -1.38
N SER A 10 -15.92 5.84 -1.59
CA SER A 10 -17.20 5.84 -0.85
C SER A 10 -16.98 5.72 0.65
N VAL A 11 -15.98 4.95 1.09
CA VAL A 11 -15.68 4.76 2.51
C VAL A 11 -15.19 6.04 3.13
N LEU A 12 -14.24 6.70 2.47
CA LEU A 12 -13.72 7.98 2.91
C LEU A 12 -14.82 9.05 2.94
N VAL A 13 -15.67 9.08 1.90
CA VAL A 13 -16.87 9.94 1.81
C VAL A 13 -17.84 9.67 2.96
N ASN A 14 -18.12 8.39 3.28
CA ASN A 14 -19.03 8.01 4.35
C ASN A 14 -18.49 8.38 5.72
N THR A 15 -17.16 8.34 5.93
CA THR A 15 -16.54 8.85 7.15
C THR A 15 -16.87 10.33 7.35
N LEU A 16 -16.72 11.15 6.32
CA LEU A 16 -17.03 12.59 6.39
C LEU A 16 -18.53 12.84 6.61
N SER A 17 -19.39 12.04 5.96
CA SER A 17 -20.83 12.13 6.16
C SER A 17 -21.24 11.78 7.59
N ALA A 18 -20.56 10.81 8.22
CA ALA A 18 -20.80 10.44 9.62
C ALA A 18 -20.36 11.54 10.61
N GLN A 19 -19.51 12.47 10.19
CA GLN A 19 -19.14 13.67 10.96
C GLN A 19 -20.11 14.84 10.73
N GLY A 20 -21.19 14.65 9.95
CA GLY A 20 -22.21 15.67 9.72
C GLY A 20 -21.84 16.73 8.67
N LEU A 21 -20.79 16.51 7.87
CA LEU A 21 -20.40 17.43 6.81
C LEU A 21 -21.34 17.33 5.59
N ASP A 22 -21.50 18.45 4.87
CA ASP A 22 -22.15 18.47 3.54
C ASP A 22 -21.21 17.90 2.48
N VAL A 23 -21.13 16.57 2.45
CA VAL A 23 -20.21 15.85 1.55
C VAL A 23 -20.58 16.08 0.08
N ALA A 24 -21.85 16.32 -0.25
CA ALA A 24 -22.25 16.61 -1.62
C ALA A 24 -21.65 17.93 -2.12
N SER A 25 -21.65 18.97 -1.28
CA SER A 25 -21.00 20.24 -1.61
C SER A 25 -19.47 20.10 -1.69
N LEU A 26 -18.86 19.44 -0.70
CA LEU A 26 -17.41 19.23 -0.68
C LEU A 26 -16.92 18.39 -1.87
N CYS A 27 -17.67 17.37 -2.29
CA CYS A 27 -17.36 16.59 -3.48
C CYS A 27 -17.39 17.44 -4.75
N ARG A 28 -18.41 18.29 -4.94
CA ARG A 28 -18.48 19.21 -6.09
C ARG A 28 -17.29 20.16 -6.13
N GLU A 29 -16.93 20.73 -4.99
CA GLU A 29 -15.79 21.65 -4.89
C GLU A 29 -14.47 20.92 -5.15
N ALA A 30 -14.30 19.71 -4.62
CA ALA A 30 -13.14 18.87 -4.85
C ALA A 30 -12.99 18.39 -6.31
N GLY A 31 -14.06 18.46 -7.11
CA GLY A 31 -14.13 17.87 -8.45
C GLY A 31 -14.33 16.35 -8.41
N LEU A 32 -14.89 15.82 -7.33
CA LEU A 32 -15.23 14.41 -7.17
C LEU A 32 -16.70 14.20 -7.56
N ASP A 33 -16.93 13.38 -8.58
CA ASP A 33 -18.27 12.90 -8.92
C ASP A 33 -18.70 11.84 -7.89
N ILE A 34 -19.69 12.19 -7.06
CA ILE A 34 -20.20 11.32 -5.99
C ILE A 34 -20.96 10.12 -6.55
N ASP A 35 -21.58 10.24 -7.71
CA ASP A 35 -22.28 9.12 -8.36
C ASP A 35 -21.25 8.12 -8.90
N LEU A 36 -20.12 8.62 -9.41
CA LEU A 36 -18.99 7.78 -9.80
C LEU A 36 -18.35 7.09 -8.59
N ALA A 37 -18.23 7.78 -7.46
CA ALA A 37 -17.72 7.20 -6.21
C ALA A 37 -18.60 6.04 -5.73
N ASN A 38 -19.91 6.07 -5.96
CA ASN A 38 -20.82 4.99 -5.58
C ASN A 38 -20.99 3.90 -6.65
N LYS A 39 -20.39 4.06 -7.83
CA LYS A 39 -20.50 3.08 -8.92
C LYS A 39 -19.51 1.92 -8.73
N PRO A 40 -19.97 0.67 -8.56
CA PRO A 40 -19.08 -0.48 -8.40
C PRO A 40 -18.12 -0.64 -9.59
N GLY A 41 -16.84 -0.90 -9.30
CA GLY A 41 -15.80 -1.09 -10.32
C GLY A 41 -15.31 0.18 -11.02
N ALA A 42 -15.84 1.35 -10.65
CA ALA A 42 -15.34 2.63 -11.14
C ALA A 42 -14.08 3.08 -10.37
N PHE A 43 -13.42 4.10 -10.91
CA PHE A 43 -12.25 4.73 -10.31
C PHE A 43 -12.44 6.25 -10.26
N CYS A 44 -12.01 6.84 -9.16
CA CYS A 44 -11.97 8.27 -8.92
C CYS A 44 -10.53 8.79 -8.99
N GLU A 45 -10.35 10.05 -9.39
CA GLU A 45 -9.02 10.67 -9.38
C GLU A 45 -8.51 10.85 -7.95
N ARG A 46 -7.29 10.38 -7.67
CA ARG A 46 -6.70 10.45 -6.32
C ARG A 46 -6.58 11.88 -5.81
N LYS A 47 -6.19 12.82 -6.69
CA LYS A 47 -6.07 14.24 -6.36
C LYS A 47 -7.40 14.86 -5.90
N ALA A 48 -8.54 14.39 -6.43
CA ALA A 48 -9.86 14.87 -6.04
C ALA A 48 -10.21 14.37 -4.62
N ILE A 49 -9.85 13.13 -4.29
CA ILE A 49 -10.01 12.59 -2.93
C ILE A 49 -9.12 13.34 -1.94
N TYR A 50 -7.88 13.65 -2.31
CA TYR A 50 -6.99 14.45 -1.45
C TYR A 50 -7.54 15.84 -1.23
N ARG A 51 -8.01 16.50 -2.29
CA ARG A 51 -8.65 17.80 -2.16
C ARG A 51 -9.90 17.75 -1.27
N LEU A 52 -10.73 16.71 -1.39
CA LEU A 52 -11.90 16.49 -0.54
C LEU A 52 -11.52 16.47 0.95
N TRP A 53 -10.47 15.74 1.32
CA TRP A 53 -10.03 15.67 2.72
C TRP A 53 -9.45 16.99 3.24
N GLY A 54 -8.78 17.76 2.39
CA GLY A 54 -8.35 19.13 2.72
C GLY A 54 -9.55 20.05 3.00
N LEU A 55 -10.52 20.08 2.09
CA LEU A 55 -11.74 20.88 2.24
C LEU A 55 -12.57 20.46 3.46
N ALA A 56 -12.62 19.16 3.75
CA ALA A 56 -13.34 18.63 4.90
C ALA A 56 -12.74 19.10 6.23
N ALA A 57 -11.41 19.18 6.32
CA ALA A 57 -10.72 19.69 7.51
C ALA A 57 -11.01 21.19 7.74
N GLU A 58 -11.05 21.97 6.67
CA GLU A 58 -11.41 23.40 6.73
C GLU A 58 -12.87 23.58 7.15
N ALA A 59 -13.79 22.83 6.53
CA ALA A 59 -15.22 22.91 6.80
C ALA A 59 -15.60 22.43 8.21
N SER A 60 -14.90 21.44 8.76
CA SER A 60 -15.16 20.92 10.11
C SER A 60 -14.53 21.77 11.21
N SER A 61 -13.47 22.54 10.90
CA SER A 61 -12.55 23.11 11.89
C SER A 61 -11.98 22.06 12.87
N ASP A 62 -12.02 20.77 12.51
CA ASP A 62 -11.43 19.66 13.24
C ASP A 62 -10.20 19.14 12.46
N PRO A 63 -8.97 19.49 12.89
CA PRO A 63 -7.77 19.06 12.19
C PRO A 63 -7.53 17.54 12.29
N ASP A 64 -8.21 16.86 13.23
CA ASP A 64 -8.16 15.41 13.48
C ASP A 64 -9.35 14.66 12.87
N ILE A 65 -10.12 15.29 11.97
CA ILE A 65 -11.27 14.66 11.32
C ILE A 65 -10.91 13.32 10.65
N GLY A 66 -9.68 13.16 10.16
CA GLY A 66 -9.16 11.89 9.64
C GLY A 66 -9.14 10.77 10.69
N LEU A 67 -8.69 11.07 11.92
CA LEU A 67 -8.63 10.10 13.01
C LEU A 67 -10.01 9.57 13.42
N ARG A 68 -11.07 10.33 13.17
CA ARG A 68 -12.46 9.91 13.42
C ARG A 68 -12.85 8.67 12.62
N ALA A 69 -12.15 8.38 11.51
CA ALA A 69 -12.34 7.16 10.74
C ALA A 69 -12.17 5.88 11.58
N TYR A 70 -11.42 5.94 12.69
CA TYR A 70 -11.28 4.82 13.63
C TYR A 70 -12.63 4.26 14.10
N GLY A 71 -13.59 5.15 14.42
CA GLY A 71 -14.90 4.77 14.95
C GLY A 71 -15.91 4.33 13.88
N SER A 72 -15.76 4.83 12.65
CA SER A 72 -16.72 4.65 11.56
C SER A 72 -16.45 3.44 10.67
N PHE A 73 -15.48 2.58 11.04
CA PHE A 73 -15.06 1.47 10.21
C PHE A 73 -16.11 0.34 10.11
N HIS A 74 -16.40 -0.13 8.89
CA HIS A 74 -17.22 -1.32 8.62
C HIS A 74 -16.43 -2.32 7.74
N PRO A 75 -16.54 -3.65 7.88
CA PRO A 75 -15.76 -4.57 7.03
C PRO A 75 -16.00 -4.42 5.53
N GLY A 76 -17.21 -3.98 5.12
CA GLY A 76 -17.51 -3.59 3.74
C GLY A 76 -16.65 -2.42 3.22
N SER A 77 -15.97 -1.69 4.10
CA SER A 77 -15.12 -0.55 3.78
C SER A 77 -13.82 -0.91 3.05
N PHE A 78 -13.39 -2.17 3.09
CA PHE A 78 -12.28 -2.64 2.24
C PHE A 78 -12.77 -3.52 1.08
N GLN A 79 -14.09 -3.58 0.84
CA GLN A 79 -14.71 -4.44 -0.18
C GLN A 79 -14.12 -5.86 -0.17
N ILE A 80 -13.76 -6.40 -1.33
CA ILE A 80 -13.16 -7.75 -1.45
C ILE A 80 -11.87 -7.89 -0.64
N ILE A 81 -11.03 -6.85 -0.55
CA ILE A 81 -9.81 -6.91 0.25
C ILE A 81 -10.15 -7.14 1.73
N GLY A 82 -11.18 -6.45 2.23
CA GLY A 82 -11.70 -6.65 3.57
C GLY A 82 -12.12 -8.10 3.82
N TYR A 83 -12.84 -8.69 2.88
CA TYR A 83 -13.24 -10.10 2.98
C TYR A 83 -12.05 -11.07 2.95
N THR A 84 -11.05 -10.84 2.09
CA THR A 84 -9.82 -11.65 2.07
C THR A 84 -9.10 -11.57 3.42
N MET A 85 -9.04 -10.38 4.03
CA MET A 85 -8.47 -10.18 5.35
C MET A 85 -9.27 -10.93 6.42
N MET A 86 -10.60 -10.78 6.45
CA MET A 86 -11.49 -11.41 7.44
C MET A 86 -11.36 -12.93 7.50
N SER A 87 -11.32 -13.58 6.34
CA SER A 87 -11.20 -15.04 6.23
C SER A 87 -9.78 -15.57 6.45
N SER A 88 -8.80 -14.71 6.70
CA SER A 88 -7.41 -15.11 6.93
C SER A 88 -7.23 -15.89 8.22
N LEU A 89 -6.25 -16.80 8.22
CA LEU A 89 -5.90 -17.58 9.39
C LEU A 89 -5.49 -16.70 10.58
N ASN A 90 -4.67 -15.68 10.32
CA ASN A 90 -4.16 -14.74 11.32
C ASN A 90 -3.95 -13.37 10.69
N LEU A 91 -3.62 -12.38 11.52
CA LEU A 91 -3.48 -10.99 11.08
C LEU A 91 -2.27 -10.79 10.14
N LYS A 92 -1.19 -11.57 10.32
CA LYS A 92 -0.06 -11.59 9.38
C LYS A 92 -0.52 -11.93 7.95
N LYS A 93 -1.30 -13.01 7.79
CA LYS A 93 -1.86 -13.41 6.50
C LYS A 93 -2.84 -12.38 5.93
N ALA A 94 -3.61 -11.71 6.79
CA ALA A 94 -4.49 -10.63 6.38
C ALA A 94 -3.70 -9.43 5.82
N LEU A 95 -2.62 -9.00 6.49
CA LEU A 95 -1.78 -7.89 6.01
C LEU A 95 -0.99 -8.25 4.73
N GLU A 96 -0.55 -9.50 4.59
CA GLU A 96 0.01 -10.00 3.31
C GLU A 96 -0.99 -9.88 2.16
N ARG A 97 -2.26 -10.25 2.39
CA ARG A 97 -3.35 -10.08 1.42
C ARG A 97 -3.66 -8.62 1.11
N LEU A 98 -3.62 -7.74 2.11
CA LEU A 98 -3.76 -6.29 1.91
C LEU A 98 -2.70 -5.76 0.94
N VAL A 99 -1.43 -6.15 1.12
CA VAL A 99 -0.34 -5.77 0.19
C VAL A 99 -0.59 -6.33 -1.20
N ARG A 100 -0.87 -7.63 -1.32
CA ARG A 100 -1.12 -8.30 -2.60
C ARG A 100 -2.25 -7.67 -3.40
N PHE A 101 -3.38 -7.40 -2.75
CA PHE A 101 -4.59 -6.89 -3.40
C PHE A 101 -4.68 -5.36 -3.39
N SER A 102 -3.64 -4.65 -2.92
CA SER A 102 -3.58 -3.18 -2.92
C SER A 102 -3.83 -2.50 -4.28
N PRO A 103 -3.53 -3.10 -5.46
CA PRO A 103 -3.91 -2.50 -6.74
C PRO A 103 -5.42 -2.30 -6.91
N LEU A 104 -6.25 -3.10 -6.22
CA LEU A 104 -7.71 -2.94 -6.20
C LEU A 104 -8.16 -1.71 -5.39
N ILE A 105 -7.31 -1.18 -4.51
CA ILE A 105 -7.57 0.09 -3.81
C ILE A 105 -7.27 1.26 -4.75
N GLY A 106 -6.16 1.20 -5.49
CA GLY A 106 -5.79 2.29 -6.38
C GLY A 106 -4.36 2.21 -6.90
N THR A 107 -3.88 3.36 -7.36
CA THR A 107 -2.55 3.57 -7.94
C THR A 107 -1.94 4.84 -7.34
N GLY A 108 -0.62 4.98 -7.47
CA GLY A 108 0.10 6.15 -6.94
C GLY A 108 0.51 6.00 -5.50
N PHE A 109 0.52 4.79 -4.99
CA PHE A 109 1.18 4.42 -3.75
C PHE A 109 1.66 2.98 -3.88
N SER A 110 2.58 2.60 -3.00
CA SER A 110 3.05 1.22 -2.84
C SER A 110 2.92 0.82 -1.37
N LEU A 111 2.37 -0.37 -1.12
CA LEU A 111 2.36 -0.97 0.21
C LEU A 111 3.45 -2.03 0.32
N PHE A 112 4.12 -2.05 1.47
CA PHE A 112 5.15 -3.03 1.79
C PHE A 112 4.84 -3.65 3.13
N PHE A 113 5.00 -4.97 3.25
CA PHE A 113 4.89 -5.67 4.52
C PHE A 113 6.16 -6.48 4.74
N THR A 114 7.04 -5.97 5.59
CA THR A 114 8.40 -6.47 5.73
C THR A 114 8.67 -6.94 7.16
N ALA A 115 9.37 -8.07 7.28
CA ALA A 115 9.79 -8.62 8.56
C ALA A 115 11.00 -7.86 9.12
N GLU A 116 10.92 -7.45 10.39
CA GLU A 116 11.98 -6.79 11.14
C GLU A 116 12.33 -7.62 12.38
N GLN A 117 13.17 -8.64 12.23
CA GLN A 117 13.49 -9.61 13.29
C GLN A 117 12.22 -10.33 13.82
N GLN A 118 11.73 -9.94 15.00
CA GLN A 118 10.51 -10.49 15.63
C GLN A 118 9.25 -9.65 15.35
N HIS A 119 9.40 -8.53 14.65
CA HIS A 119 8.32 -7.59 14.34
C HIS A 119 8.01 -7.59 12.85
N TYR A 120 6.91 -6.93 12.47
CA TYR A 120 6.56 -6.70 11.07
C TYR A 120 6.13 -5.26 10.87
N ARG A 121 6.66 -4.62 9.84
CA ARG A 121 6.29 -3.25 9.46
C ARG A 121 5.42 -3.28 8.22
N LEU A 122 4.26 -2.64 8.32
CA LEU A 122 3.48 -2.25 7.14
C LEU A 122 3.80 -0.79 6.81
N SER A 123 4.37 -0.56 5.63
CA SER A 123 4.73 0.79 5.16
C SER A 123 3.93 1.16 3.91
N SER A 124 3.58 2.44 3.79
CA SER A 124 2.97 3.02 2.61
C SER A 124 3.86 4.14 2.06
N LEU A 125 4.28 3.99 0.81
CA LEU A 125 4.99 5.02 0.06
C LEU A 125 4.02 5.68 -0.92
N ASP A 126 3.82 6.98 -0.78
CA ASP A 126 3.05 7.76 -1.75
C ASP A 126 3.94 8.13 -2.94
N HIS A 127 3.42 7.97 -4.16
CA HIS A 127 4.10 8.41 -5.36
C HIS A 127 3.69 9.86 -5.65
N GLN A 128 4.68 10.74 -5.78
CA GLN A 128 4.43 12.16 -6.03
C GLN A 128 3.67 12.35 -7.34
N GLN A 129 2.69 13.26 -7.33
CA GLN A 129 2.02 13.72 -8.54
C GLN A 129 1.97 15.24 -8.51
N HIS A 130 2.47 15.86 -9.57
CA HIS A 130 2.46 17.31 -9.69
C HIS A 130 1.05 17.90 -9.45
N GLY A 131 0.96 18.89 -8.57
CA GLY A 131 -0.29 19.55 -8.19
C GLY A 131 -1.22 18.71 -7.29
N SER A 132 -0.74 17.60 -6.72
CA SER A 132 -1.50 16.76 -5.80
C SER A 132 -0.75 16.63 -4.47
N VAL A 133 -1.23 17.32 -3.44
CA VAL A 133 -0.67 17.25 -2.07
C VAL A 133 -1.52 16.28 -1.25
N LYS A 134 -0.88 15.32 -0.57
CA LYS A 134 -1.56 14.40 0.35
C LYS A 134 -1.84 15.12 1.68
N PRO A 135 -3.11 15.39 2.05
CA PRO A 135 -3.42 16.01 3.34
C PRO A 135 -3.21 15.01 4.48
N ARG A 136 -2.81 15.50 5.66
CA ARG A 136 -2.62 14.64 6.85
C ARG A 136 -3.89 13.84 7.18
N GLN A 137 -5.06 14.44 6.98
CA GLN A 137 -6.35 13.83 7.31
C GLN A 137 -6.63 12.58 6.48
N TYR A 138 -6.13 12.51 5.25
CA TYR A 138 -6.21 11.29 4.44
C TYR A 138 -5.32 10.18 5.03
N THR A 139 -4.07 10.51 5.41
CA THR A 139 -3.16 9.57 6.07
C THR A 139 -3.74 9.08 7.40
N ASP A 140 -4.21 10.00 8.23
CA ASP A 140 -4.88 9.73 9.50
C ASP A 140 -6.06 8.77 9.30
N ALA A 141 -6.94 9.05 8.33
CA ALA A 141 -8.09 8.20 8.03
C ALA A 141 -7.70 6.80 7.57
N ALA A 142 -6.67 6.68 6.74
CA ALA A 142 -6.19 5.40 6.25
C ALA A 142 -5.61 4.53 7.38
N LEU A 143 -4.71 5.09 8.19
CA LEU A 143 -4.06 4.37 9.29
C LEU A 143 -5.05 4.06 10.43
N ALA A 144 -5.93 5.00 10.78
CA ALA A 144 -6.94 4.81 11.80
C ALA A 144 -7.97 3.73 11.40
N SER A 145 -8.41 3.73 10.13
CA SER A 145 -9.32 2.70 9.60
C SER A 145 -8.66 1.33 9.59
N LEU A 146 -7.40 1.24 9.16
CA LEU A 146 -6.66 -0.01 9.15
C LEU A 146 -6.50 -0.57 10.57
N LEU A 147 -6.06 0.24 11.53
CA LEU A 147 -5.87 -0.22 12.91
C LEU A 147 -7.19 -0.65 13.54
N SER A 148 -8.26 0.11 13.34
CA SER A 148 -9.61 -0.26 13.78
C SER A 148 -10.02 -1.61 13.19
N PHE A 149 -9.73 -1.85 11.91
CA PHE A 149 -10.05 -3.12 11.26
C PHE A 149 -9.23 -4.27 11.85
N CYS A 150 -7.92 -4.12 11.97
CA CYS A 150 -7.04 -5.13 12.58
C CYS A 150 -7.52 -5.53 13.99
N ARG A 151 -7.92 -4.54 14.79
CA ARG A 151 -8.49 -4.75 16.14
C ARG A 151 -9.79 -5.52 16.12
N LYS A 152 -10.72 -5.15 15.25
CA LYS A 152 -12.00 -5.89 15.07
C LYS A 152 -11.79 -7.33 14.60
N LEU A 153 -10.81 -7.59 13.74
CA LEU A 153 -10.50 -8.95 13.28
C LEU A 153 -10.03 -9.87 14.42
N LEU A 154 -9.25 -9.32 15.36
CA LEU A 154 -8.79 -10.02 16.56
C LEU A 154 -9.82 -10.03 17.70
N GLY A 155 -10.87 -9.20 17.62
CA GLY A 155 -11.95 -9.16 18.60
C GLY A 155 -11.60 -8.43 19.91
N GLY A 156 -10.64 -7.50 19.89
CA GLY A 156 -10.22 -6.75 21.07
C GLY A 156 -9.34 -5.55 20.75
N ASP A 157 -8.53 -5.12 21.71
CA ASP A 157 -7.68 -3.93 21.59
C ASP A 157 -6.31 -4.20 20.92
N ALA A 158 -5.97 -5.47 20.72
CA ALA A 158 -4.81 -5.90 19.93
C ALA A 158 -5.15 -5.88 18.41
N PRO A 159 -4.20 -5.57 17.51
CA PRO A 159 -2.80 -5.38 17.83
C PRO A 159 -2.51 -3.99 18.40
N HIS A 160 -1.47 -3.90 19.21
CA HIS A 160 -0.91 -2.65 19.70
C HIS A 160 0.26 -2.26 18.80
N PRO A 161 0.19 -1.12 18.10
CA PRO A 161 1.34 -0.61 17.38
C PRO A 161 2.53 -0.42 18.31
N LEU A 162 3.68 -0.98 17.93
CA LEU A 162 4.95 -0.75 18.62
C LEU A 162 5.52 0.63 18.29
N SER A 163 5.29 1.10 17.06
CA SER A 163 5.59 2.45 16.60
C SER A 163 4.71 2.81 15.39
N VAL A 164 4.40 4.09 15.22
CA VAL A 164 3.75 4.62 14.01
C VAL A 164 4.53 5.81 13.48
N GLU A 165 4.77 5.81 12.17
CA GLU A 165 5.47 6.87 11.45
C GLU A 165 4.51 7.60 10.52
N PHE A 166 4.61 8.93 10.49
CA PHE A 166 3.81 9.81 9.65
C PHE A 166 4.70 10.73 8.81
N THR A 167 4.33 10.90 7.54
CA THR A 167 5.07 11.75 6.59
C THR A 167 4.89 13.24 6.77
N TYR A 168 3.91 13.68 7.55
CA TYR A 168 3.63 15.09 7.79
C TYR A 168 4.28 15.57 9.11
N PRO A 169 4.46 16.90 9.29
CA PRO A 169 5.04 17.46 10.51
C PRO A 169 4.22 17.23 11.76
N GLU A 170 4.86 17.20 12.92
CA GLU A 170 4.16 16.98 14.20
C GLU A 170 3.04 18.03 14.41
N PRO A 171 1.77 17.59 14.60
CA PRO A 171 0.66 18.45 14.96
C PRO A 171 0.86 19.15 16.31
N GLU A 172 0.19 20.29 16.51
CA GLU A 172 0.17 20.99 17.80
C GLU A 172 -0.41 20.14 18.94
N ASP A 173 -1.44 19.33 18.64
CA ASP A 173 -2.00 18.34 19.55
C ASP A 173 -1.96 16.94 18.92
N ILE A 174 -1.39 16.00 19.65
CA ILE A 174 -1.26 14.58 19.27
C ILE A 174 -1.93 13.66 20.30
N SER A 175 -2.79 14.20 21.16
CA SER A 175 -3.53 13.46 22.18
C SER A 175 -4.35 12.32 21.58
N GLU A 176 -5.08 12.59 20.49
CA GLU A 176 -5.88 11.59 19.79
C GLU A 176 -5.01 10.59 19.02
N HIS A 177 -3.91 11.01 18.39
CA HIS A 177 -2.94 10.08 17.80
C HIS A 177 -2.43 9.10 18.85
N ARG A 178 -2.00 9.58 20.02
CA ARG A 178 -1.51 8.74 21.12
C ARG A 178 -2.59 7.80 21.66
N ARG A 179 -3.82 8.27 21.79
CA ARG A 179 -4.96 7.46 22.23
C ARG A 179 -5.20 6.27 21.29
N LEU A 180 -5.08 6.48 19.98
CA LEU A 180 -5.35 5.45 18.98
C LEU A 180 -4.17 4.51 18.74
N PHE A 181 -2.99 5.10 18.51
CA PHE A 181 -1.79 4.41 18.00
C PHE A 181 -0.78 4.06 19.10
N GLY A 182 -0.92 4.62 20.31
CA GLY A 182 0.04 4.43 21.39
C GLY A 182 1.11 5.54 21.46
N PRO A 183 2.08 5.42 22.38
CA PRO A 183 2.98 6.51 22.73
C PRO A 183 4.13 6.75 21.74
N ASN A 184 4.50 5.73 20.95
CA ASN A 184 5.69 5.75 20.09
C ASN A 184 5.34 6.26 18.69
N LEU A 185 5.18 7.58 18.57
CA LEU A 185 4.85 8.25 17.32
C LEU A 185 6.07 9.01 16.79
N GLN A 186 6.28 8.94 15.48
CA GLN A 186 7.30 9.73 14.79
C GLN A 186 6.65 10.48 13.63
N PHE A 187 6.87 11.79 13.58
CA PHE A 187 6.43 12.68 12.52
C PHE A 187 7.64 13.09 11.66
N ASP A 188 7.38 13.78 10.54
CA ASP A 188 8.41 14.10 9.53
C ASP A 188 9.20 12.87 9.06
N ALA A 189 8.55 11.70 9.06
CA ALA A 189 9.13 10.45 8.62
C ALA A 189 9.14 10.35 7.08
N PRO A 190 10.04 9.56 6.49
CA PRO A 190 10.10 9.42 5.03
C PRO A 190 8.89 8.69 4.41
N TYR A 191 8.16 7.89 5.18
CA TYR A 191 6.95 7.19 4.75
C TYR A 191 5.97 7.03 5.92
N ASP A 192 4.73 6.67 5.61
CA ASP A 192 3.75 6.31 6.64
C ASP A 192 3.94 4.83 7.00
N SER A 193 3.98 4.47 8.29
CA SER A 193 4.10 3.05 8.67
C SER A 193 3.52 2.70 10.02
N ILE A 194 3.21 1.41 10.20
CA ILE A 194 2.89 0.81 11.50
C ILE A 194 3.79 -0.41 11.74
N LEU A 195 4.49 -0.44 12.86
CA LEU A 195 5.24 -1.59 13.35
C LEU A 195 4.39 -2.40 14.32
N PHE A 196 4.29 -3.71 14.08
CA PHE A 196 3.53 -4.63 14.93
C PHE A 196 4.41 -5.69 15.56
N ASP A 197 4.02 -6.15 16.74
CA ASP A 197 4.59 -7.35 17.36
C ASP A 197 4.22 -8.60 16.55
N GLY A 198 5.21 -9.45 16.25
CA GLY A 198 4.99 -10.64 15.44
C GLY A 198 4.10 -11.68 16.12
N GLN A 199 4.10 -11.77 17.45
CA GLN A 199 3.23 -12.71 18.17
C GLN A 199 1.77 -12.27 18.09
N GLU A 200 1.50 -10.97 18.21
CA GLU A 200 0.15 -10.43 18.01
C GLU A 200 -0.35 -10.67 16.59
N LEU A 201 0.50 -10.51 15.57
CA LEU A 201 0.12 -10.78 14.18
C LEU A 201 -0.17 -12.26 13.89
N MET A 202 0.42 -13.17 14.65
CA MET A 202 0.21 -14.61 14.48
C MET A 202 -1.03 -15.15 15.19
N ARG A 203 -1.74 -14.31 15.96
CA ARG A 203 -2.99 -14.69 16.62
C ARG A 203 -4.08 -15.07 15.59
N PRO A 204 -4.84 -16.15 15.84
CA PRO A 204 -5.90 -16.56 14.93
C PRO A 204 -7.01 -15.53 14.86
N LEU A 205 -7.56 -15.28 13.67
CA LEU A 205 -8.70 -14.37 13.52
C LEU A 205 -10.01 -15.07 13.93
N SER A 206 -10.93 -14.30 14.50
CA SER A 206 -12.24 -14.82 14.93
C SER A 206 -13.09 -15.38 13.77
N MET A 207 -12.92 -14.83 12.56
CA MET A 207 -13.63 -15.21 11.35
C MET A 207 -12.77 -16.06 10.39
N ALA A 208 -11.65 -16.61 10.87
CA ALA A 208 -10.77 -17.45 10.08
C ALA A 208 -11.54 -18.64 9.49
N ASN A 209 -11.51 -18.77 8.16
CA ASN A 209 -12.18 -19.87 7.47
C ASN A 209 -11.45 -20.12 6.15
N GLU A 210 -10.77 -21.27 6.06
CA GLU A 210 -9.94 -21.62 4.91
C GLU A 210 -10.73 -21.70 3.59
N ALA A 211 -11.92 -22.31 3.62
CA ALA A 211 -12.76 -22.42 2.43
C ALA A 211 -13.23 -21.04 1.92
N LEU A 212 -13.66 -20.16 2.84
CA LEU A 212 -14.00 -18.78 2.48
C LEU A 212 -12.77 -18.00 2.02
N ALA A 213 -11.60 -18.24 2.62
CA ALA A 213 -10.34 -17.64 2.19
C ALA A 213 -10.01 -17.98 0.74
N VAL A 214 -10.16 -19.23 0.33
CA VAL A 214 -9.98 -19.65 -1.07
C VAL A 214 -10.96 -18.95 -2.00
N LEU A 215 -12.23 -18.84 -1.60
CA LEU A 215 -13.26 -18.17 -2.41
C LEU A 215 -13.01 -16.66 -2.53
N HIS A 216 -12.69 -15.98 -1.44
CA HIS A 216 -12.37 -14.55 -1.43
C HIS A 216 -11.11 -14.26 -2.24
N ASP A 217 -10.04 -15.06 -2.09
CA ASP A 217 -8.83 -14.91 -2.88
C ASP A 217 -9.13 -15.11 -4.37
N SER A 218 -9.90 -16.15 -4.73
CA SER A 218 -10.27 -16.40 -6.13
C SER A 218 -11.06 -15.24 -6.74
N PHE A 219 -11.98 -14.64 -5.98
CA PHE A 219 -12.73 -13.47 -6.45
C PHE A 219 -11.84 -12.23 -6.53
N ALA A 220 -10.93 -12.01 -5.57
CA ALA A 220 -9.97 -10.91 -5.60
C ALA A 220 -9.01 -11.01 -6.80
N GLU A 221 -8.54 -12.23 -7.11
CA GLU A 221 -7.73 -12.50 -8.30
C GLU A 221 -8.50 -12.21 -9.58
N ALA A 222 -9.78 -12.61 -9.66
CA ALA A 222 -10.61 -12.27 -10.81
C ALA A 222 -10.78 -10.74 -10.98
N GLN A 223 -10.90 -9.99 -9.88
CA GLN A 223 -10.93 -8.52 -9.93
C GLN A 223 -9.58 -7.92 -10.37
N LEU A 224 -8.45 -8.48 -9.93
CA LEU A 224 -7.13 -8.07 -10.42
C LEU A 224 -6.98 -8.34 -11.91
N ASP A 225 -7.43 -9.51 -12.38
CA ASP A 225 -7.40 -9.87 -13.79
C ASP A 225 -8.27 -8.92 -14.63
N LEU A 226 -9.43 -8.51 -14.13
CA LEU A 226 -10.25 -7.47 -14.78
C LEU A 226 -9.56 -6.10 -14.78
N LEU A 227 -8.92 -5.72 -13.67
CA LEU A 227 -8.24 -4.44 -13.51
C LEU A 227 -7.05 -4.29 -14.46
N PHE A 228 -6.22 -5.33 -14.55
CA PHE A 228 -5.10 -5.36 -15.47
C PHE A 228 -5.54 -5.69 -16.90
N GLY A 229 -6.74 -6.26 -17.06
CA GLY A 229 -7.22 -6.78 -18.33
C GLY A 229 -6.24 -7.81 -18.91
N PHE A 230 -5.95 -7.68 -20.20
CA PHE A 230 -4.95 -8.50 -20.89
C PHE A 230 -3.50 -8.01 -20.69
N CYS A 231 -3.27 -6.96 -19.87
CA CYS A 231 -1.92 -6.43 -19.64
C CYS A 231 -1.11 -7.37 -18.74
N ILE A 232 -0.43 -8.30 -19.38
CA ILE A 232 0.47 -9.26 -18.71
C ILE A 232 1.57 -8.55 -17.92
N VAL A 233 2.05 -7.39 -18.41
CA VAL A 233 3.13 -6.61 -17.80
C VAL A 233 2.71 -6.10 -16.43
N GLY A 234 1.48 -5.61 -16.30
CA GLY A 234 0.92 -5.18 -15.02
C GLY A 234 0.86 -6.32 -14.00
N ARG A 235 0.38 -7.50 -14.42
CA ARG A 235 0.31 -8.71 -13.58
C ARG A 235 1.69 -9.17 -13.11
N ILE A 236 2.66 -9.21 -14.03
CA ILE A 236 4.05 -9.55 -13.71
C ILE A 236 4.62 -8.56 -12.69
N ARG A 237 4.39 -7.25 -12.90
CA ARG A 237 4.90 -6.20 -12.00
C ARG A 237 4.35 -6.35 -10.58
N ALA A 238 3.03 -6.52 -10.45
CA ALA A 238 2.38 -6.69 -9.16
C ALA A 238 2.92 -7.92 -8.40
N LEU A 239 3.06 -9.06 -9.09
CA LEU A 239 3.56 -10.29 -8.49
C LEU A 239 5.04 -10.20 -8.09
N ILE A 240 5.88 -9.56 -8.90
CA ILE A 240 7.29 -9.33 -8.54
C ILE A 240 7.38 -8.42 -7.30
N THR A 241 6.60 -7.34 -7.25
CA THR A 241 6.57 -6.44 -6.08
C THR A 241 6.16 -7.19 -4.82
N GLU A 242 5.10 -8.00 -4.89
CA GLU A 242 4.65 -8.85 -3.78
C GLU A 242 5.78 -9.77 -3.28
N ARG A 243 6.37 -10.57 -4.17
CA ARG A 243 7.39 -11.56 -3.79
C ARG A 243 8.66 -10.93 -3.21
N LEU A 244 9.14 -9.85 -3.81
CA LEU A 244 10.35 -9.18 -3.35
C LEU A 244 10.11 -8.44 -2.02
N SER A 245 8.97 -7.77 -1.85
CA SER A 245 8.66 -7.06 -0.61
C SER A 245 8.52 -8.00 0.61
N GLN A 246 8.11 -9.24 0.37
CA GLN A 246 7.98 -10.30 1.38
C GLN A 246 9.25 -11.16 1.54
N GLY A 247 10.36 -10.83 0.86
CA GLY A 247 11.62 -11.58 1.00
C GLY A 247 11.59 -13.00 0.42
N GLN A 248 10.68 -13.30 -0.50
CA GLN A 248 10.59 -14.63 -1.12
C GLN A 248 11.71 -14.89 -2.14
N GLY A 249 12.52 -13.85 -2.48
CA GLY A 249 13.88 -13.95 -3.01
C GLY A 249 14.06 -14.43 -4.45
N GLN A 250 13.17 -15.28 -4.98
CA GLN A 250 13.25 -15.80 -6.35
C GLN A 250 12.11 -15.27 -7.23
N CYS A 251 12.50 -14.42 -8.18
CA CYS A 251 11.63 -13.90 -9.25
C CYS A 251 12.31 -14.18 -10.59
N ASP A 252 12.36 -15.45 -10.99
CA ASP A 252 12.72 -15.84 -12.35
C ASP A 252 11.47 -16.00 -13.23
N MET A 253 11.69 -16.10 -14.55
CA MET A 253 10.58 -16.13 -15.52
C MET A 253 9.71 -17.38 -15.34
N GLU A 254 10.33 -18.52 -15.00
CA GLU A 254 9.69 -19.80 -14.75
C GLU A 254 8.72 -19.75 -13.57
N SER A 255 9.18 -19.25 -12.41
CA SER A 255 8.39 -19.17 -11.19
C SER A 255 7.27 -18.14 -11.29
N ILE A 256 7.45 -17.07 -12.06
CA ILE A 256 6.40 -16.09 -12.35
C ILE A 256 5.37 -16.67 -13.32
N ALA A 257 5.80 -17.37 -14.38
CA ALA A 257 4.88 -18.04 -15.30
C ALA A 257 4.02 -19.09 -14.60
N ALA A 258 4.63 -19.89 -13.71
CA ALA A 258 3.92 -20.88 -12.90
C ALA A 258 2.86 -20.24 -12.00
N ALA A 259 3.19 -19.14 -11.31
CA ALA A 259 2.24 -18.43 -10.46
C ALA A 259 1.10 -17.76 -11.26
N LEU A 260 1.34 -17.41 -12.52
CA LEU A 260 0.31 -16.92 -13.44
C LEU A 260 -0.45 -18.04 -14.15
N ASN A 261 -0.18 -19.31 -13.84
CA ASN A 261 -0.77 -20.49 -14.49
C ASN A 261 -0.62 -20.51 -16.02
N ILE A 262 0.52 -20.03 -16.54
CA ILE A 262 0.84 -20.01 -17.97
C ILE A 262 2.23 -20.58 -18.25
N SER A 263 2.48 -20.98 -19.50
CA SER A 263 3.82 -21.43 -19.90
C SER A 263 4.80 -20.26 -19.98
N LYS A 264 6.09 -20.53 -19.74
CA LYS A 264 7.18 -19.56 -19.97
C LYS A 264 7.13 -18.95 -21.37
N ARG A 265 6.83 -19.77 -22.39
CA ARG A 265 6.71 -19.32 -23.79
C ARG A 265 5.54 -18.36 -23.98
N THR A 266 4.41 -18.60 -23.31
CA THR A 266 3.25 -17.70 -23.33
C THR A 266 3.61 -16.36 -22.69
N LEU A 267 4.25 -16.38 -21.53
CA LEU A 267 4.71 -15.19 -20.82
C LEU A 267 5.66 -14.36 -21.68
N GLN A 268 6.67 -15.00 -22.29
CA GLN A 268 7.66 -14.34 -23.15
C GLN A 268 7.00 -13.69 -24.37
N ARG A 269 6.13 -14.40 -25.09
CA ARG A 269 5.43 -13.83 -26.27
C ARG A 269 4.54 -12.65 -25.90
N ALA A 270 3.91 -12.69 -24.72
CA ALA A 270 3.06 -11.62 -24.25
C ALA A 270 3.89 -10.36 -23.89
N LEU A 271 5.06 -10.53 -23.28
CA LEU A 271 6.02 -9.45 -23.04
C LEU A 271 6.54 -8.82 -24.35
N GLU A 272 6.90 -9.66 -25.33
CA GLU A 272 7.37 -9.22 -26.64
C GLU A 272 6.30 -8.41 -27.39
N LYS A 273 5.02 -8.82 -27.29
CA LYS A 273 3.88 -8.08 -27.88
C LYS A 273 3.73 -6.67 -27.28
N GLU A 274 4.02 -6.52 -26.00
CA GLU A 274 4.02 -5.24 -25.28
C GLU A 274 5.37 -4.50 -25.40
N GLY A 275 6.29 -4.96 -26.24
CA GLY A 275 7.56 -4.30 -26.51
C GLY A 275 8.57 -4.33 -25.35
N THR A 276 8.46 -5.28 -24.42
CA THR A 276 9.32 -5.36 -23.24
C THR A 276 9.88 -6.78 -23.03
N GLN A 277 10.81 -6.94 -22.08
CA GLN A 277 11.35 -8.23 -21.66
C GLN A 277 11.24 -8.39 -20.15
N PHE A 278 11.17 -9.63 -19.68
CA PHE A 278 11.02 -9.92 -18.24
C PHE A 278 12.12 -9.27 -17.39
N LYS A 279 13.36 -9.27 -17.88
CA LYS A 279 14.51 -8.63 -17.20
C LYS A 279 14.30 -7.14 -16.99
N ASP A 280 13.60 -6.46 -17.90
CA ASP A 280 13.37 -5.02 -17.86
C ASP A 280 12.28 -4.72 -16.82
N VAL A 281 11.20 -5.50 -16.81
CA VAL A 281 10.14 -5.43 -15.79
C VAL A 281 10.69 -5.73 -14.40
N LEU A 282 11.45 -6.82 -14.23
CA LEU A 282 12.10 -7.17 -12.97
C LEU A 282 13.08 -6.09 -12.50
N SER A 283 13.87 -5.53 -13.43
CA SER A 283 14.79 -4.46 -13.11
C SER A 283 14.08 -3.18 -12.69
N ALA A 284 12.94 -2.84 -13.30
CA ALA A 284 12.16 -1.66 -12.93
C ALA A 284 11.58 -1.80 -11.51
N VAL A 285 10.99 -2.95 -11.19
CA VAL A 285 10.47 -3.22 -9.84
C VAL A 285 11.60 -3.21 -8.80
N ARG A 286 12.71 -3.90 -9.09
CA ARG A 286 13.87 -3.88 -8.17
C ARG A 286 14.43 -2.48 -7.96
N ARG A 287 14.47 -1.64 -9.00
CA ARG A 287 14.91 -0.24 -8.86
C ARG A 287 13.99 0.53 -7.92
N GLN A 288 12.67 0.42 -8.10
CA GLN A 288 11.68 1.08 -7.25
C GLN A 288 11.80 0.64 -5.78
N LEU A 289 11.91 -0.68 -5.55
CA LEU A 289 12.09 -1.21 -4.20
C LEU A 289 13.45 -0.82 -3.59
N ALA A 290 14.52 -0.83 -4.39
CA ALA A 290 15.84 -0.39 -3.95
C ALA A 290 15.81 1.07 -3.51
N ASP A 291 15.17 1.93 -4.29
CA ASP A 291 14.99 3.34 -3.91
C ASP A 291 14.33 3.48 -2.54
N PHE A 292 13.18 2.82 -2.38
CA PHE A 292 12.44 2.81 -1.12
C PHE A 292 13.30 2.32 0.05
N TYR A 293 13.91 1.14 -0.06
CA TYR A 293 14.69 0.56 1.04
C TYR A 293 15.99 1.32 1.32
N LEU A 294 16.62 1.90 0.29
CA LEU A 294 17.87 2.62 0.49
C LEU A 294 17.64 3.97 1.15
N ARG A 295 16.60 4.70 0.75
CA ARG A 295 16.31 6.04 1.28
C ARG A 295 15.56 6.02 2.59
N HIS A 296 14.68 5.04 2.79
CA HIS A 296 13.66 5.18 3.80
C HIS A 296 13.66 4.08 4.85
N SER A 297 14.28 2.92 4.59
CA SER A 297 14.33 1.84 5.59
C SER A 297 15.60 1.88 6.44
N HIS A 298 15.51 1.32 7.65
CA HIS A 298 16.69 1.07 8.51
C HIS A 298 17.47 -0.18 8.12
N PHE A 299 17.12 -0.86 7.02
CA PHE A 299 17.76 -2.11 6.63
C PHE A 299 19.20 -1.90 6.24
N ASN A 300 20.09 -2.79 6.70
CA ASN A 300 21.45 -2.80 6.23
C ASN A 300 21.52 -3.26 4.76
N MET A 301 22.59 -2.92 4.04
CA MET A 301 22.73 -3.19 2.60
C MET A 301 22.63 -4.68 2.25
N LYS A 302 23.05 -5.58 3.15
CA LYS A 302 22.92 -7.02 2.95
C LYS A 302 21.46 -7.45 2.97
N HIS A 303 20.67 -6.91 3.89
CA HIS A 303 19.24 -7.19 4.00
C HIS A 303 18.46 -6.62 2.80
N VAL A 304 18.80 -5.40 2.36
CA VAL A 304 18.21 -4.82 1.14
C VAL A 304 18.50 -5.69 -0.09
N ALA A 305 19.76 -6.11 -0.27
CA ALA A 305 20.13 -7.00 -1.38
C ALA A 305 19.33 -8.33 -1.33
N TYR A 306 19.15 -8.91 -0.13
CA TYR A 306 18.38 -10.12 0.08
C TYR A 306 16.89 -9.94 -0.29
N LEU A 307 16.23 -8.88 0.21
CA LEU A 307 14.82 -8.57 -0.10
C LEU A 307 14.60 -8.43 -1.61
N LEU A 308 15.54 -7.79 -2.30
CA LEU A 308 15.49 -7.59 -3.75
C LEU A 308 15.87 -8.84 -4.56
N GLY A 309 16.17 -9.96 -3.90
CA GLY A 309 16.50 -11.23 -4.54
C GLY A 309 17.85 -11.24 -5.24
N PHE A 310 18.82 -10.47 -4.75
CA PHE A 310 20.21 -10.55 -5.20
C PHE A 310 20.96 -11.64 -4.43
N HIS A 311 21.70 -12.49 -5.15
CA HIS A 311 22.51 -13.55 -4.55
C HIS A 311 23.70 -13.01 -3.77
N ASP A 312 24.26 -11.87 -4.18
CA ASP A 312 25.43 -11.27 -3.57
C ASP A 312 25.40 -9.73 -3.61
N HIS A 313 26.16 -9.12 -2.71
CA HIS A 313 26.25 -7.67 -2.55
C HIS A 313 26.87 -6.96 -3.77
N SER A 314 27.78 -7.62 -4.50
CA SER A 314 28.44 -7.05 -5.67
C SER A 314 27.46 -6.87 -6.84
N SER A 315 26.58 -7.86 -7.04
CA SER A 315 25.50 -7.82 -8.03
C SER A 315 24.49 -6.71 -7.71
N PHE A 316 24.14 -6.51 -6.44
CA PHE A 316 23.30 -5.40 -6.00
C PHE A 316 24.00 -4.04 -6.23
N ASN A 317 25.29 -3.90 -5.89
CA ASN A 317 26.04 -2.67 -6.13
C ASN A 317 26.06 -2.27 -7.61
N LYS A 318 26.39 -3.22 -8.50
CA LYS A 318 26.39 -2.97 -9.94
C LYS A 318 25.00 -2.53 -10.45
N ALA A 319 23.94 -3.13 -9.92
CA ALA A 319 22.58 -2.75 -10.27
C ALA A 319 22.25 -1.32 -9.82
N CYS A 320 22.58 -0.94 -8.57
CA CYS A 320 22.41 0.42 -8.07
C CYS A 320 23.21 1.45 -8.86
N THR A 321 24.49 1.17 -9.18
CA THR A 321 25.29 2.08 -10.00
C THR A 321 24.69 2.27 -11.38
N ARG A 322 24.14 1.22 -11.98
CA ARG A 322 23.42 1.32 -13.27
C ARG A 322 22.11 2.12 -13.15
N TRP A 323 21.38 1.96 -12.06
CA TRP A 323 20.06 2.59 -11.89
C TRP A 323 20.13 4.04 -11.43
N PHE A 324 21.06 4.35 -10.53
CA PHE A 324 21.14 5.61 -9.79
C PHE A 324 22.43 6.38 -10.06
N GLY A 325 23.33 5.83 -10.90
CA GLY A 325 24.63 6.44 -11.19
C GLY A 325 25.65 6.33 -10.05
N MET A 326 25.29 5.75 -8.91
CA MET A 326 26.12 5.70 -7.70
C MET A 326 25.94 4.40 -6.90
N THR A 327 26.82 4.17 -5.92
CA THR A 327 26.72 2.98 -5.06
C THR A 327 25.50 3.07 -4.12
N PRO A 328 24.94 1.96 -3.60
CA PRO A 328 23.81 1.97 -2.67
C PRO A 328 24.08 2.81 -1.41
N GLY A 329 25.33 2.80 -0.91
CA GLY A 329 25.74 3.61 0.23
C GLY A 329 25.71 5.10 -0.06
N GLN A 330 26.25 5.52 -1.21
CA GLN A 330 26.17 6.91 -1.66
C GLN A 330 24.72 7.34 -1.87
N TYR A 331 23.92 6.50 -2.51
CA TYR A 331 22.50 6.77 -2.77
C TYR A 331 21.70 6.99 -1.48
N ARG A 332 21.95 6.17 -0.45
CA ARG A 332 21.35 6.32 0.87
C ARG A 332 21.73 7.62 1.57
N SER A 333 22.98 8.07 1.39
CA SER A 333 23.48 9.31 2.00
C SER A 333 23.09 10.56 1.21
N ASP A 334 22.62 10.42 -0.03
CA ASP A 334 22.28 11.52 -0.91
C ASP A 334 20.81 11.96 -0.74
N VAL A 335 20.63 13.07 -0.03
CA VAL A 335 19.32 13.67 0.24
C VAL A 335 18.77 14.45 -0.97
N SER A 336 19.56 14.64 -2.03
CA SER A 336 19.27 15.59 -3.13
C SER A 336 18.75 14.97 -4.43
N PHE A 337 18.72 13.64 -4.55
CA PHE A 337 18.35 12.95 -5.79
C PHE A 337 16.89 12.46 -5.77
N GLU A 338 16.03 13.02 -6.61
CA GLU A 338 14.68 12.50 -6.87
C GLU A 338 14.70 11.64 -8.15
N ILE A 339 14.02 10.49 -8.14
CA ILE A 339 13.91 9.65 -9.35
C ILE A 339 12.95 10.33 -10.33
N GLU A 340 13.44 10.71 -11.51
CA GLU A 340 12.57 11.02 -12.65
C GLU A 340 11.72 9.78 -12.99
N GLU A 341 10.40 9.86 -12.73
CA GLU A 341 9.44 8.82 -13.09
C GLU A 341 9.49 8.59 -14.61
N THR A 342 10.09 7.47 -15.02
CA THR A 342 9.86 6.94 -16.37
C THR A 342 8.38 6.56 -16.48
N ALA A 343 7.70 7.20 -17.45
CA ALA A 343 6.26 7.12 -17.70
C ALA A 343 5.65 5.72 -17.52
N PRO A 344 4.40 5.63 -17.01
CA PRO A 344 3.68 4.38 -17.00
C PRO A 344 3.39 3.97 -18.45
N VAL A 345 4.05 2.90 -18.90
CA VAL A 345 3.51 2.03 -19.96
C VAL A 345 2.70 0.95 -19.27
#